data_AF-A0A944TUG2-F1
#
_entry.id   AF-A0A944TUG2-F1
#
_cell.length_a   1.000
_cell.length_b   1.000
_cell.length_c   1.000
_cell.angle_alpha   90.00
_cell.angle_beta   90.00
_cell.angle_gamma   90.00
#
_symmetry.space_group_name_H-M   'P 1'
#
loop_
_entity.id
_entity.type
_entity.pdbx_description
1 polymer ?
#
loop_
_entity_poly.entity_id
_entity_poly.type
_entity_poly.pdbx_seq_one_letter_code
_entity_poly.pdbx_strand_id
1 'polypeptide(L)'
;MKQILMGLCLVATFFSFSSAALGQDYDLEVTDFEGAYASPEGSGAGQFMGDDFELTLAKQDDGSFVAGIFGGEFVLAEPPQLLVDLQTLDWFGISLGIGEEFLYANIASVDAVLPKADYHLKGLRLKCGVVQTDDELDMMKAIINSCLTGGTLDASQITLNSEVEELAEDSVHSLVAGLLSSINETKKTEFKSLDLDIVDHKFKLKVKADVGMKATIKAEGTTNYNIELERIELRLDKAKASFFNIKEKLFKAIEDMASPKITVERPYIYLSIKKEEEKV
;
A
#
# COMPACT_ATOMS: atom_id res chain seq x y z
N MET A 1 1.83 1.30 2.68
CA MET A 1 1.37 0.23 1.76
C MET A 1 0.22 -0.56 2.37
N LYS A 2 0.38 -1.21 3.54
CA LYS A 2 -0.73 -1.93 4.23
C LYS A 2 -2.01 -1.10 4.41
N GLN A 3 -1.93 0.21 4.71
CA GLN A 3 -3.11 1.06 4.94
C GLN A 3 -3.85 1.50 3.66
N ILE A 4 -3.13 1.80 2.57
CA ILE A 4 -3.73 2.04 1.25
C ILE A 4 -4.29 0.73 0.69
N LEU A 5 -3.55 -0.38 0.86
CA LEU A 5 -4.02 -1.73 0.57
C LEU A 5 -5.20 -2.11 1.47
N MET A 6 -5.40 -1.52 2.65
CA MET A 6 -6.52 -1.81 3.54
C MET A 6 -7.81 -1.15 3.08
N GLY A 7 -7.74 0.06 2.49
CA GLY A 7 -8.87 0.68 1.80
C GLY A 7 -9.26 -0.07 0.52
N LEU A 8 -8.26 -0.50 -0.25
CA LEU A 8 -8.45 -1.36 -1.44
C LEU A 8 -8.91 -2.78 -1.05
N CYS A 9 -8.39 -3.33 0.04
CA CYS A 9 -8.85 -4.58 0.63
C CYS A 9 -10.22 -4.40 1.27
N LEU A 10 -10.65 -3.23 1.73
CA LEU A 10 -12.02 -3.05 2.20
C LEU A 10 -13.00 -3.27 1.07
N VAL A 11 -12.72 -2.72 -0.11
CA VAL A 11 -13.49 -2.98 -1.32
C VAL A 11 -13.37 -4.47 -1.72
N ALA A 12 -12.16 -5.03 -1.81
CA ALA A 12 -11.98 -6.42 -2.24
C ALA A 12 -12.49 -7.48 -1.23
N THR A 13 -12.28 -7.29 0.07
CA THR A 13 -12.78 -8.19 1.14
C THR A 13 -14.30 -8.11 1.23
N PHE A 14 -14.90 -6.93 1.03
CA PHE A 14 -16.36 -6.77 0.95
C PHE A 14 -16.98 -7.65 -0.14
N PHE A 15 -16.34 -7.71 -1.32
CA PHE A 15 -16.78 -8.57 -2.42
C PHE A 15 -16.35 -10.04 -2.29
N SER A 16 -15.32 -10.32 -1.49
CA SER A 16 -14.87 -11.70 -1.21
C SER A 16 -15.82 -12.46 -0.29
N PHE A 17 -16.55 -11.76 0.60
CA PHE A 17 -17.52 -12.40 1.49
C PHE A 17 -18.84 -12.74 0.80
N SER A 18 -19.20 -12.06 -0.30
CA SER A 18 -20.39 -12.39 -1.08
C SER A 18 -20.15 -13.54 -2.08
N SER A 19 -18.91 -13.75 -2.54
CA SER A 19 -18.56 -14.81 -3.50
C SER A 19 -18.47 -16.21 -2.87
N ALA A 20 -18.27 -16.33 -1.55
CA ALA A 20 -18.26 -17.63 -0.86
C ALA A 20 -19.60 -18.39 -0.96
N ALA A 21 -20.68 -17.72 -1.34
CA ALA A 21 -22.00 -18.33 -1.57
C ALA A 21 -22.21 -18.84 -3.01
N LEU A 22 -21.33 -18.51 -3.96
CA LEU A 22 -21.51 -18.75 -5.39
C LEU A 22 -20.23 -19.37 -5.95
N GLY A 23 -20.13 -20.70 -5.94
CA GLY A 23 -18.98 -21.45 -6.46
C GLY A 23 -18.80 -21.36 -7.99
N GLN A 24 -18.59 -20.16 -8.53
CA GLN A 24 -18.29 -19.88 -9.93
C GLN A 24 -17.16 -18.84 -10.05
N ASP A 25 -16.53 -18.85 -11.22
CA ASP A 25 -15.32 -18.11 -11.60
C ASP A 25 -15.19 -16.72 -10.96
N TYR A 26 -14.07 -16.50 -10.29
CA TYR A 26 -13.77 -15.31 -9.48
C TYR A 26 -13.36 -14.10 -10.33
N ASP A 27 -14.09 -13.83 -11.39
CA ASP A 27 -13.96 -12.55 -12.08
C ASP A 27 -14.61 -11.49 -11.20
N LEU A 28 -13.77 -10.72 -10.52
CA LEU A 28 -14.16 -9.54 -9.77
C LEU A 28 -13.56 -8.35 -10.48
N GLU A 29 -14.40 -7.38 -10.85
CA GLU A 29 -13.96 -6.15 -11.49
C GLU A 29 -14.68 -4.95 -10.88
N VAL A 30 -13.88 -3.98 -10.44
CA VAL A 30 -14.31 -2.62 -10.10
C VAL A 30 -13.61 -1.68 -11.06
N THR A 31 -14.34 -0.80 -11.75
CA THR A 31 -13.79 0.19 -12.67
C THR A 31 -14.26 1.59 -12.34
N ASP A 32 -13.44 2.57 -12.73
CA ASP A 32 -13.72 4.01 -12.61
C ASP A 32 -14.26 4.44 -11.24
N PHE A 33 -13.80 3.79 -10.17
CA PHE A 33 -14.20 4.16 -8.82
C PHE A 33 -13.52 5.47 -8.42
N GLU A 34 -14.34 6.47 -8.13
CA GLU A 34 -13.95 7.82 -7.78
C GLU A 34 -14.81 8.35 -6.64
N GLY A 35 -14.31 9.37 -5.95
CA GLY A 35 -15.03 9.97 -4.86
C GLY A 35 -14.17 10.90 -4.02
N ALA A 36 -14.80 11.43 -2.99
CA ALA A 36 -14.19 12.36 -2.07
C ALA A 36 -14.71 12.12 -0.65
N TYR A 37 -13.85 12.38 0.32
CA TYR A 37 -14.16 12.41 1.73
C TYR A 37 -13.63 13.71 2.31
N ALA A 38 -14.47 14.38 3.10
CA ALA A 38 -14.12 15.54 3.89
C ALA A 38 -14.75 15.34 5.27
N SER A 39 -13.91 15.08 6.27
CA SER A 39 -14.34 14.64 7.59
C SER A 39 -15.51 15.47 8.14
N PRO A 40 -16.61 14.82 8.60
CA PRO A 40 -16.71 13.38 8.84
C PRO A 40 -17.34 12.56 7.70
N GLU A 41 -17.68 13.15 6.56
CA GLU A 41 -18.50 12.48 5.53
C GLU A 41 -17.79 12.40 4.18
N GLY A 42 -18.19 11.43 3.37
CA GLY A 42 -17.71 11.27 2.00
C GLY A 42 -18.66 10.45 1.16
N SER A 43 -18.43 10.49 -0.15
CA SER A 43 -19.16 9.69 -1.11
C SER A 43 -18.28 9.33 -2.30
N GLY A 44 -18.69 8.31 -3.04
CA GLY A 44 -18.07 7.92 -4.28
C GLY A 44 -19.02 7.14 -5.16
N ALA A 45 -18.60 6.90 -6.40
CA ALA A 45 -19.32 6.10 -7.36
C ALA A 45 -18.32 5.36 -8.25
N GLY A 46 -18.77 4.28 -8.86
CA GLY A 46 -17.98 3.50 -9.80
C GLY A 46 -18.81 2.39 -10.42
N GLN A 47 -18.15 1.45 -11.07
CA GLN A 47 -18.79 0.28 -11.66
C GLN A 47 -18.26 -0.99 -11.01
N PHE A 48 -19.16 -1.92 -10.71
CA PHE A 48 -18.84 -3.26 -10.23
C PHE A 48 -19.43 -4.26 -11.21
N MET A 49 -18.58 -5.04 -11.87
CA MET A 49 -19.01 -6.01 -12.89
C MET A 49 -19.87 -5.37 -14.00
N GLY A 50 -19.60 -4.10 -14.32
CA GLY A 50 -20.34 -3.31 -15.31
C GLY A 50 -21.62 -2.62 -14.80
N ASP A 51 -22.05 -2.89 -13.57
CA ASP A 51 -23.19 -2.21 -12.94
C ASP A 51 -22.71 -1.02 -12.10
N ASP A 52 -23.38 0.12 -12.25
CA ASP A 52 -23.06 1.33 -11.48
C ASP A 52 -23.39 1.11 -9.98
N PHE A 53 -22.53 1.63 -9.10
CA PHE A 53 -22.78 1.66 -7.66
C PHE A 53 -22.42 3.02 -7.05
N GLU A 54 -23.04 3.29 -5.91
CA GLU A 54 -22.74 4.45 -5.06
C GLU A 54 -22.19 3.97 -3.71
N LEU A 55 -21.26 4.75 -3.17
CA LEU A 55 -20.66 4.58 -1.84
C LEU A 55 -20.96 5.83 -1.00
N THR A 56 -21.37 5.64 0.24
CA THR A 56 -21.32 6.67 1.29
C THR A 56 -20.32 6.27 2.36
N LEU A 57 -19.68 7.26 2.99
CA LEU A 57 -18.72 7.05 4.06
C LEU A 57 -18.97 8.07 5.18
N ALA A 58 -19.04 7.61 6.44
CA ALA A 58 -19.22 8.47 7.60
C ALA A 58 -18.32 8.03 8.76
N LYS A 59 -17.47 8.94 9.23
CA LYS A 59 -16.67 8.77 10.45
C LYS A 59 -17.54 9.04 11.68
N GLN A 60 -17.51 8.11 12.63
CA GLN A 60 -18.23 8.19 13.90
C GLN A 60 -17.39 8.86 14.99
N ASP A 61 -18.04 9.29 16.07
CA ASP A 61 -17.37 9.94 17.22
C ASP A 61 -16.37 9.03 17.93
N ASP A 62 -16.57 7.70 17.88
CA ASP A 62 -15.64 6.70 18.43
C ASP A 62 -14.44 6.43 17.51
N GLY A 63 -14.36 7.12 16.37
CA GLY A 63 -13.30 6.97 15.38
C GLY A 63 -13.57 5.88 14.34
N SER A 64 -14.62 5.06 14.48
CA SER A 64 -15.00 4.07 13.49
C SER A 64 -15.52 4.70 12.19
N PHE A 65 -15.57 3.93 11.12
CA PHE A 65 -16.15 4.36 9.84
C PHE A 65 -17.33 3.46 9.46
N VAL A 66 -18.42 4.08 9.03
CA VAL A 66 -19.58 3.40 8.43
C VAL A 66 -19.56 3.67 6.94
N ALA A 67 -19.56 2.60 6.14
CA ALA A 67 -19.62 2.66 4.69
C ALA A 67 -20.95 2.08 4.19
N GLY A 68 -21.69 2.83 3.38
CA GLY A 68 -22.93 2.38 2.74
C GLY A 68 -22.70 2.05 1.27
N ILE A 69 -23.00 0.83 0.83
CA ILE A 69 -22.85 0.39 -0.57
C ILE A 69 -23.90 -0.67 -0.91
N PHE A 70 -24.50 -0.62 -2.11
CA PHE A 70 -25.59 -1.52 -2.54
C PHE A 70 -26.77 -1.62 -1.53
N GLY A 71 -27.02 -0.55 -0.78
CA GLY A 71 -28.04 -0.52 0.27
C GLY A 71 -27.69 -1.30 1.55
N GLY A 72 -26.47 -1.87 1.64
CA GLY A 72 -25.92 -2.44 2.86
C GLY A 72 -25.00 -1.44 3.59
N GLU A 73 -24.84 -1.63 4.89
CA GLU A 73 -23.90 -0.87 5.72
C GLU A 73 -22.80 -1.78 6.23
N PHE A 74 -21.57 -1.25 6.26
CA PHE A 74 -20.39 -1.92 6.78
C PHE A 74 -19.71 -1.01 7.81
N VAL A 75 -19.28 -1.58 8.93
CA VAL A 75 -18.60 -0.83 10.00
C VAL A 75 -17.15 -1.26 10.11
N LEU A 76 -16.24 -0.31 9.91
CA LEU A 76 -14.83 -0.43 10.23
C LEU A 76 -14.61 0.10 11.65
N ALA A 77 -14.71 -0.79 12.65
CA ALA A 77 -14.65 -0.41 14.07
C ALA A 77 -13.26 0.07 14.53
N GLU A 78 -12.19 -0.52 14.01
CA GLU A 78 -10.80 -0.21 14.37
C GLU A 78 -10.01 0.20 13.12
N PRO A 79 -10.31 1.35 12.52
CA PRO A 79 -9.55 1.82 11.37
C PRO A 79 -8.09 2.10 11.78
N PRO A 80 -7.12 1.96 10.86
CA PRO A 80 -5.77 2.44 11.11
C PRO A 80 -5.77 3.93 11.45
N GLN A 81 -4.87 4.35 12.35
CA GLN A 81 -4.75 5.75 12.79
C GLN A 81 -4.68 6.75 11.63
N LEU A 82 -4.08 6.37 10.49
CA LEU A 82 -4.04 7.19 9.28
C LEU A 82 -5.45 7.60 8.79
N LEU A 83 -6.42 6.68 8.83
CA LEU A 83 -7.81 6.98 8.46
C LEU A 83 -8.49 7.80 9.54
N VAL A 84 -8.19 7.55 10.82
CA VAL A 84 -8.72 8.36 11.93
C VAL A 84 -8.26 9.81 11.79
N ASP A 85 -7.02 10.05 11.40
CA ASP A 85 -6.47 11.40 11.25
C ASP A 85 -6.84 12.05 9.91
N LEU A 86 -7.50 11.34 9.00
CA LEU A 86 -7.82 11.83 7.66
C LEU A 86 -8.77 13.02 7.72
N GLN A 87 -8.33 14.17 7.18
CA GLN A 87 -9.15 15.37 7.05
C GLN A 87 -9.90 15.36 5.72
N THR A 88 -9.16 15.18 4.62
CA THR A 88 -9.73 15.03 3.28
C THR A 88 -9.05 13.89 2.53
N LEU A 89 -9.78 13.29 1.60
CA LEU A 89 -9.30 12.28 0.68
C LEU A 89 -10.09 12.38 -0.62
N ASP A 90 -9.42 12.71 -1.70
CA ASP A 90 -9.95 12.65 -3.06
C ASP A 90 -9.28 11.45 -3.76
N TRP A 91 -10.07 10.61 -4.40
CA TRP A 91 -9.57 9.51 -5.21
C TRP A 91 -10.24 9.49 -6.57
N PHE A 92 -9.48 9.15 -7.59
CA PHE A 92 -9.94 9.18 -8.96
C PHE A 92 -9.40 7.99 -9.74
N GLY A 93 -10.26 7.39 -10.56
CA GLY A 93 -9.92 6.31 -11.48
C GLY A 93 -9.28 5.13 -10.77
N ILE A 94 -9.89 4.66 -9.67
CA ILE A 94 -9.52 3.38 -9.06
C ILE A 94 -10.15 2.26 -9.90
N SER A 95 -9.33 1.33 -10.34
CA SER A 95 -9.80 0.10 -10.97
C SER A 95 -9.12 -1.09 -10.34
N LEU A 96 -9.89 -2.12 -10.00
CA LEU A 96 -9.41 -3.33 -9.37
C LEU A 96 -9.95 -4.50 -10.16
N GLY A 97 -9.14 -5.53 -10.31
CA GLY A 97 -9.69 -6.78 -10.78
C GLY A 97 -8.88 -7.99 -10.39
N ILE A 98 -9.59 -9.11 -10.32
CA ILE A 98 -9.03 -10.44 -10.17
C ILE A 98 -9.48 -11.19 -11.41
N GLY A 99 -8.54 -11.55 -12.27
CA GLY A 99 -8.77 -12.45 -13.38
C GLY A 99 -8.01 -13.76 -13.21
N GLU A 100 -8.16 -14.68 -14.16
CA GLU A 100 -7.56 -16.01 -14.11
C GLU A 100 -6.03 -16.00 -13.88
N GLU A 101 -5.33 -15.10 -14.57
CA GLU A 101 -3.86 -15.06 -14.56
C GLU A 101 -3.28 -13.95 -13.68
N PHE A 102 -4.05 -12.90 -13.39
CA PHE A 102 -3.53 -11.73 -12.70
C PHE A 102 -4.55 -11.02 -11.83
N LEU A 103 -4.07 -10.52 -10.70
CA LEU A 103 -4.70 -9.47 -9.92
C LEU A 103 -4.13 -8.13 -10.39
N TYR A 104 -4.97 -7.11 -10.54
CA TYR A 104 -4.51 -5.76 -10.82
C TYR A 104 -5.19 -4.71 -9.95
N ALA A 105 -4.47 -3.62 -9.71
CA ALA A 105 -5.00 -2.41 -9.13
C ALA A 105 -4.40 -1.21 -9.85
N ASN A 106 -5.25 -0.37 -10.44
CA ASN A 106 -4.87 0.89 -11.04
C ASN A 106 -5.48 2.02 -10.22
N ILE A 107 -4.71 3.08 -9.96
CA ILE A 107 -5.20 4.29 -9.31
C ILE A 107 -4.67 5.48 -10.09
N ALA A 108 -5.57 6.24 -10.72
CA ALA A 108 -5.17 7.42 -11.48
C ALA A 108 -4.62 8.51 -10.56
N SER A 109 -5.32 8.83 -9.46
CA SER A 109 -4.78 9.69 -8.42
C SER A 109 -5.43 9.49 -7.05
N VAL A 110 -4.66 9.80 -6.00
CA VAL A 110 -5.15 9.97 -4.63
C VAL A 110 -4.51 11.22 -4.06
N ASP A 111 -5.33 12.11 -3.50
CA ASP A 111 -4.90 13.30 -2.79
C ASP A 111 -5.48 13.22 -1.37
N ALA A 112 -4.65 13.22 -0.35
CA ALA A 112 -5.06 13.08 1.04
C ALA A 112 -4.42 14.15 1.92
N VAL A 113 -5.21 14.72 2.82
CA VAL A 113 -4.77 15.72 3.79
C VAL A 113 -4.93 15.15 5.20
N LEU A 114 -3.85 15.22 5.96
CA LEU A 114 -3.72 14.86 7.37
C LEU A 114 -3.29 16.11 8.15
N PRO A 115 -3.47 16.16 9.48
CA PRO A 115 -3.19 17.35 10.29
C PRO A 115 -1.78 17.95 10.12
N LYS A 116 -0.80 17.14 9.73
CA LYS A 116 0.62 17.53 9.61
C LYS A 116 1.27 17.04 8.31
N ALA A 117 0.46 16.56 7.37
CA ALA A 117 0.98 16.01 6.13
C ALA A 117 -0.05 16.03 4.99
N ASP A 118 0.44 16.28 3.78
CA ASP A 118 -0.30 16.08 2.55
C ASP A 118 0.34 14.95 1.75
N TYR A 119 -0.49 14.07 1.21
CA TYR A 119 -0.08 12.94 0.39
C TYR A 119 -0.73 13.05 -0.99
N HIS A 120 0.09 13.01 -2.04
CA HIS A 120 -0.37 13.00 -3.41
C HIS A 120 0.23 11.78 -4.13
N LEU A 121 -0.62 10.94 -4.70
CA LEU A 121 -0.24 9.78 -5.50
C LEU A 121 -0.83 9.94 -6.90
N LYS A 122 -0.05 9.64 -7.93
CA LYS A 122 -0.53 9.62 -9.32
C LYS A 122 -0.05 8.38 -10.05
N GLY A 123 -0.97 7.80 -10.81
CA GLY A 123 -0.71 6.71 -11.74
C GLY A 123 -0.07 5.51 -11.08
N LEU A 124 -0.68 5.02 -9.98
CA LEU A 124 -0.32 3.74 -9.39
C LEU A 124 -0.85 2.62 -10.29
N ARG A 125 -0.02 1.63 -10.59
CA ARG A 125 -0.40 0.40 -11.27
C ARG A 125 0.27 -0.76 -10.56
N LEU A 126 -0.53 -1.67 -10.06
CA LEU A 126 -0.11 -2.93 -9.48
C LEU A 126 -0.64 -4.04 -10.39
N LYS A 127 0.21 -5.01 -10.70
CA LYS A 127 -0.18 -6.27 -11.32
C LYS A 127 0.55 -7.40 -10.61
N CYS A 128 -0.16 -8.43 -10.18
CA CYS A 128 0.42 -9.61 -9.56
C CYS A 128 -0.06 -10.84 -10.32
N GLY A 129 0.83 -11.77 -10.64
CA GLY A 129 0.46 -13.05 -11.22
C GLY A 129 -0.25 -13.91 -10.19
N VAL A 130 -1.36 -14.54 -10.54
CA VAL A 130 -2.09 -15.42 -9.63
C VAL A 130 -1.34 -16.75 -9.51
N VAL A 131 -0.89 -17.07 -8.30
CA VAL A 131 -0.37 -18.40 -8.00
C VAL A 131 -1.56 -19.25 -7.55
N GLN A 132 -1.91 -20.28 -8.33
CA GLN A 132 -2.89 -21.26 -7.90
C GLN A 132 -2.37 -21.93 -6.62
N THR A 133 -3.09 -21.76 -5.52
CA THR A 133 -2.80 -22.44 -4.27
C THR A 133 -3.81 -23.58 -4.11
N ASP A 134 -3.30 -24.81 -4.00
CA ASP A 134 -4.13 -26.02 -3.83
C ASP A 134 -4.81 -26.12 -2.45
N ASP A 135 -4.51 -25.21 -1.52
CA ASP A 135 -4.96 -25.24 -0.13
C ASP A 135 -5.86 -24.04 0.22
N GLU A 136 -6.65 -24.19 1.31
CA GLU A 136 -7.41 -23.16 2.04
C GLU A 136 -6.54 -22.03 2.62
N LEU A 137 -5.52 -21.58 1.88
CA LEU A 137 -4.77 -20.40 2.23
C LEU A 137 -5.71 -19.22 2.25
N ASP A 138 -5.62 -18.45 3.34
CA ASP A 138 -6.22 -17.13 3.44
C ASP A 138 -5.90 -16.36 2.15
N MET A 139 -6.96 -15.90 1.48
CA MET A 139 -6.87 -15.21 0.20
C MET A 139 -5.87 -14.06 0.22
N MET A 140 -5.76 -13.35 1.35
CA MET A 140 -4.78 -12.28 1.53
C MET A 140 -3.34 -12.81 1.48
N LYS A 141 -3.07 -13.98 2.08
CA LYS A 141 -1.76 -14.64 2.03
C LYS A 141 -1.43 -15.08 0.61
N ALA A 142 -2.41 -15.63 -0.10
CA ALA A 142 -2.26 -16.01 -1.51
C ALA A 142 -1.93 -14.79 -2.39
N ILE A 143 -2.62 -13.65 -2.18
CA ILE A 143 -2.36 -12.39 -2.89
C ILE A 143 -0.95 -11.87 -2.60
N ILE A 144 -0.54 -11.82 -1.32
CA ILE A 144 0.80 -11.37 -0.94
C ILE A 144 1.86 -12.25 -1.59
N ASN A 145 1.71 -13.58 -1.49
CA ASN A 145 2.66 -14.51 -2.08
C ASN A 145 2.73 -14.37 -3.61
N SER A 146 1.57 -14.22 -4.26
CA SER A 146 1.42 -13.97 -5.69
C SER A 146 2.22 -12.74 -6.13
N CYS A 147 2.01 -11.60 -5.47
CA CYS A 147 2.74 -10.36 -5.76
C CYS A 147 4.26 -10.48 -5.51
N LEU A 148 4.67 -11.25 -4.50
CA LEU A 148 6.09 -11.45 -4.16
C LEU A 148 6.77 -12.54 -5.00
N THR A 149 6.02 -13.30 -5.80
CA THR A 149 6.54 -14.30 -6.75
C THR A 149 6.69 -13.69 -8.13
N GLY A 150 5.64 -13.02 -8.61
CA GLY A 150 5.59 -12.37 -9.91
C GLY A 150 4.68 -11.16 -9.88
N GLY A 151 5.25 -9.95 -9.96
CA GLY A 151 4.43 -8.74 -9.89
C GLY A 151 5.17 -7.48 -10.31
N THR A 152 4.40 -6.49 -10.75
CA THR A 152 4.88 -5.17 -11.11
C THR A 152 4.12 -4.11 -10.31
N LEU A 153 4.84 -3.14 -9.78
CA LEU A 153 4.27 -1.96 -9.12
C LEU A 153 4.94 -0.72 -9.71
N ASP A 154 4.14 0.10 -10.38
CA ASP A 154 4.55 1.36 -10.97
C ASP A 154 3.78 2.51 -10.33
N ALA A 155 4.44 3.61 -10.02
CA ALA A 155 3.79 4.86 -9.61
C ALA A 155 4.43 6.02 -10.37
N SER A 156 3.61 6.87 -10.99
CA SER A 156 4.09 8.00 -11.77
C SER A 156 4.53 9.18 -10.91
N GLN A 157 3.88 9.39 -9.78
CA GLN A 157 4.30 10.42 -8.82
C GLN A 157 3.84 10.05 -7.42
N ILE A 158 4.71 10.27 -6.44
CA ILE A 158 4.34 10.24 -5.02
C ILE A 158 4.94 11.49 -4.38
N THR A 159 4.10 12.40 -3.89
CA THR A 159 4.53 13.58 -3.14
C THR A 159 4.08 13.44 -1.71
N LEU A 160 5.00 13.66 -0.80
CA LEU A 160 4.73 13.78 0.63
C LEU A 160 5.23 15.15 1.08
N ASN A 161 4.31 15.99 1.52
CA ASN A 161 4.62 17.23 2.19
C ASN A 161 4.35 16.99 3.68
N SER A 162 5.35 17.19 4.55
CA SER A 162 5.12 17.03 5.98
C SER A 162 5.91 18.06 6.79
N GLU A 163 5.32 18.48 7.91
CA GLU A 163 6.03 19.19 8.96
C GLU A 163 6.83 18.17 9.79
N VAL A 164 8.08 17.96 9.36
CA VAL A 164 9.03 16.88 9.71
C VAL A 164 9.27 16.62 11.21
N GLU A 165 8.87 17.51 12.12
CA GLU A 165 9.28 17.37 13.53
C GLU A 165 8.50 16.29 14.32
N GLU A 166 7.32 15.85 13.88
CA GLU A 166 6.47 14.94 14.69
C GLU A 166 5.70 13.90 13.88
N LEU A 167 6.24 13.39 12.76
CA LEU A 167 5.64 12.22 12.14
C LEU A 167 5.88 10.99 13.02
N ALA A 168 4.79 10.49 13.61
CA ALA A 168 4.76 9.37 14.55
C ALA A 168 5.61 8.18 14.09
N GLU A 169 6.37 7.65 15.05
CA GLU A 169 7.33 6.53 14.94
C GLU A 169 6.74 5.27 14.28
N ASP A 170 5.41 5.14 14.21
CA ASP A 170 4.70 3.92 13.79
C ASP A 170 4.15 3.91 12.36
N SER A 171 4.35 4.97 11.57
CA SER A 171 3.74 5.06 10.24
C SER A 171 4.69 4.64 9.12
N VAL A 172 4.18 4.04 8.03
CA VAL A 172 4.96 3.79 6.79
C VAL A 172 5.51 5.11 6.19
N HIS A 173 4.97 6.26 6.61
CA HIS A 173 5.52 7.57 6.28
C HIS A 173 6.90 7.78 6.88
N SER A 174 7.19 7.23 8.07
CA SER A 174 8.55 7.24 8.64
C SER A 174 9.51 6.45 7.75
N LEU A 175 9.06 5.42 7.03
CA LEU A 175 9.91 4.66 6.13
C LEU A 175 10.40 5.48 4.94
N VAL A 176 9.48 6.16 4.29
CA VAL A 176 9.77 6.97 3.11
C VAL A 176 10.49 8.26 3.51
N ALA A 177 10.07 8.90 4.60
CA ALA A 177 10.68 10.11 5.12
C ALA A 177 12.06 9.85 5.75
N GLY A 178 12.25 8.77 6.51
CA GLY A 178 13.50 8.39 7.16
C GLY A 178 14.59 7.96 6.17
N LEU A 179 14.21 7.23 5.11
CA LEU A 179 15.10 6.93 3.99
C LEU A 179 15.65 8.19 3.31
N LEU A 180 14.89 9.29 3.32
CA LEU A 180 15.25 10.52 2.63
C LEU A 180 15.80 11.61 3.54
N SER A 181 15.41 11.66 4.81
CA SER A 181 16.02 12.54 5.81
C SER A 181 17.49 12.19 6.02
N SER A 182 17.85 10.90 5.89
CA SER A 182 19.25 10.46 5.84
C SER A 182 20.05 10.96 4.62
N ILE A 183 19.36 11.49 3.61
CA ILE A 183 19.93 12.01 2.35
C ILE A 183 19.84 13.54 2.28
N ASN A 184 18.76 14.16 2.78
CA ASN A 184 18.59 15.62 2.83
C ASN A 184 17.53 16.08 3.86
N GLU A 185 17.71 17.24 4.48
CA GLU A 185 16.84 17.84 5.52
C GLU A 185 15.54 18.49 4.96
N THR A 186 15.15 18.19 3.72
CA THR A 186 14.07 18.92 3.05
C THR A 186 12.67 18.45 3.51
N LYS A 187 11.80 19.39 3.89
CA LYS A 187 10.40 19.17 4.30
C LYS A 187 9.47 18.60 3.22
N LYS A 188 9.90 18.67 1.96
CA LYS A 188 9.15 18.12 0.81
C LYS A 188 9.92 16.95 0.22
N THR A 189 9.23 15.83 0.11
CA THR A 189 9.70 14.63 -0.57
C THR A 189 8.87 14.40 -1.82
N GLU A 190 9.52 14.32 -2.98
CA GLU A 190 8.85 14.01 -4.25
C GLU A 190 9.54 12.84 -4.96
N PHE A 191 8.79 11.78 -5.20
CA PHE A 191 9.14 10.70 -6.11
C PHE A 191 8.46 10.96 -7.45
N LYS A 192 9.27 11.07 -8.51
CA LYS A 192 8.84 11.27 -9.90
C LYS A 192 8.58 9.98 -10.64
N SER A 193 9.05 8.86 -10.10
CA SER A 193 8.60 7.53 -10.50
C SER A 193 9.06 6.52 -9.47
N LEU A 194 8.27 5.47 -9.30
CA LEU A 194 8.63 4.23 -8.63
C LEU A 194 8.31 3.11 -9.60
N ASP A 195 9.29 2.28 -9.92
CA ASP A 195 9.13 1.10 -10.76
C ASP A 195 9.68 -0.10 -9.96
N LEU A 196 8.84 -1.08 -9.64
CA LEU A 196 9.22 -2.33 -8.96
C LEU A 196 8.77 -3.50 -9.83
N ASP A 197 9.73 -4.35 -10.19
CA ASP A 197 9.51 -5.56 -10.99
C ASP A 197 9.99 -6.77 -10.18
N ILE A 198 9.13 -7.77 -10.01
CA ILE A 198 9.40 -9.02 -9.30
C ILE A 198 9.16 -10.17 -10.26
N VAL A 199 10.20 -10.99 -10.47
CA VAL A 199 10.15 -12.19 -11.31
C VAL A 199 10.89 -13.31 -10.60
N ASP A 200 10.22 -14.44 -10.37
CA ASP A 200 10.75 -15.60 -9.65
C ASP A 200 11.41 -15.19 -8.33
N HIS A 201 10.68 -14.42 -7.52
CA HIS A 201 11.13 -13.90 -6.23
C HIS A 201 12.33 -12.95 -6.29
N LYS A 202 12.77 -12.50 -7.47
CA LYS A 202 13.86 -11.52 -7.62
C LYS A 202 13.25 -10.17 -7.92
N PHE A 203 13.55 -9.18 -7.10
CA PHE A 203 13.05 -7.83 -7.31
C PHE A 203 14.10 -6.91 -7.93
N LYS A 204 13.63 -5.97 -8.76
CA LYS A 204 14.33 -4.79 -9.22
C LYS A 204 13.48 -3.58 -8.92
N LEU A 205 13.97 -2.74 -8.01
CA LEU A 205 13.34 -1.47 -7.64
C LEU A 205 14.11 -0.32 -8.29
N LYS A 206 13.41 0.63 -8.88
CA LYS A 206 13.96 1.88 -9.41
C LYS A 206 13.08 3.04 -8.97
N VAL A 207 13.68 3.97 -8.26
CA VAL A 207 13.00 5.14 -7.72
C VAL A 207 13.70 6.40 -8.21
N LYS A 208 12.95 7.31 -8.85
CA LYS A 208 13.44 8.65 -9.19
C LYS A 208 12.92 9.62 -8.14
N ALA A 209 13.81 10.20 -7.36
CA ALA A 209 13.47 11.15 -6.31
C ALA A 209 14.06 12.53 -6.60
N ASP A 210 13.35 13.57 -6.17
CA ASP A 210 13.83 14.94 -6.10
C ASP A 210 13.85 15.37 -4.64
N VAL A 211 15.02 15.28 -4.02
CA VAL A 211 15.27 15.65 -2.62
C VAL A 211 16.25 16.81 -2.59
N GLY A 212 15.96 17.88 -3.32
CA GLY A 212 16.91 18.99 -3.58
C GLY A 212 17.99 18.68 -4.62
N MET A 213 18.15 17.40 -4.98
CA MET A 213 18.89 16.94 -6.15
C MET A 213 18.16 15.76 -6.81
N LYS A 214 18.22 15.68 -8.14
CA LYS A 214 17.65 14.56 -8.91
C LYS A 214 18.50 13.32 -8.69
N ALA A 215 17.97 12.33 -7.99
CA ALA A 215 18.62 11.04 -7.76
C ALA A 215 17.80 9.91 -8.40
N THR A 216 18.49 8.91 -8.94
CA THR A 216 17.87 7.63 -9.31
C THR A 216 18.44 6.55 -8.43
N ILE A 217 17.62 6.02 -7.54
CA ILE A 217 17.93 4.88 -6.68
C ILE A 217 17.54 3.60 -7.43
N LYS A 218 18.44 2.63 -7.44
CA LYS A 218 18.21 1.28 -7.98
C LYS A 218 18.55 0.27 -6.91
N ALA A 219 17.63 -0.64 -6.59
CA ALA A 219 17.85 -1.74 -5.67
C ALA A 219 17.50 -3.07 -6.33
N GLU A 220 18.26 -4.11 -5.99
CA GLU A 220 18.07 -5.48 -6.47
C GLU A 220 18.18 -6.44 -5.29
N GLY A 221 17.40 -7.51 -5.32
CA GLY A 221 17.41 -8.50 -4.26
C GLY A 221 16.41 -9.62 -4.47
N THR A 222 16.05 -10.30 -3.37
CA THR A 222 15.03 -11.35 -3.38
C THR A 222 13.93 -11.07 -2.36
N THR A 223 12.72 -11.55 -2.66
CA THR A 223 11.54 -11.49 -1.82
C THR A 223 11.11 -12.89 -1.41
N ASN A 224 10.60 -13.05 -0.20
CA ASN A 224 9.98 -14.29 0.24
C ASN A 224 8.80 -13.96 1.14
N TYR A 225 7.76 -14.79 1.13
CA TYR A 225 6.71 -14.74 2.14
C TYR A 225 6.81 -15.96 3.03
N ASN A 226 7.20 -15.73 4.29
CA ASN A 226 7.22 -16.78 5.29
C ASN A 226 5.81 -16.88 5.91
N ILE A 227 5.05 -17.88 5.46
CA ILE A 227 3.66 -18.11 5.86
C ILE A 227 3.55 -18.41 7.36
N GLU A 228 4.46 -19.22 7.92
CA GLU A 228 4.45 -19.62 9.33
C GLU A 228 4.65 -18.43 10.27
N LEU A 229 5.55 -17.53 9.88
CA LEU A 229 5.88 -16.33 10.65
C LEU A 229 5.05 -15.10 10.24
N GLU A 230 4.16 -15.25 9.26
CA GLU A 230 3.36 -14.18 8.65
C GLU A 230 4.18 -12.92 8.35
N ARG A 231 5.34 -13.10 7.72
CA ARG A 231 6.27 -12.00 7.43
C ARG A 231 6.78 -12.02 5.99
N ILE A 232 6.99 -10.83 5.45
CA ILE A 232 7.69 -10.62 4.19
C ILE A 232 9.17 -10.52 4.49
N GLU A 233 9.99 -11.26 3.77
CA GLU A 233 11.45 -11.23 3.88
C GLU A 233 12.02 -10.60 2.60
N LEU A 234 12.72 -9.48 2.75
CA LEU A 234 13.36 -8.77 1.64
C LEU A 234 14.88 -8.85 1.83
N ARG A 235 15.55 -9.66 1.01
CA ARG A 235 17.01 -9.69 0.98
C ARG A 235 17.50 -8.63 0.01
N LEU A 236 18.27 -7.67 0.48
CA LEU A 236 18.86 -6.66 -0.38
C LEU A 236 20.26 -7.07 -0.83
N ASP A 237 20.44 -7.36 -2.12
CA ASP A 237 21.75 -7.73 -2.67
C ASP A 237 22.54 -6.49 -3.09
N LYS A 238 21.89 -5.53 -3.75
CA LYS A 238 22.51 -4.30 -4.24
C LYS A 238 21.59 -3.11 -4.03
N ALA A 239 22.17 -1.95 -3.72
CA ALA A 239 21.49 -0.67 -3.82
C ALA A 239 22.46 0.41 -4.30
N LYS A 240 22.05 1.20 -5.30
CA LYS A 240 22.86 2.27 -5.90
C LYS A 240 22.04 3.55 -6.04
N ALA A 241 22.66 4.70 -5.78
CA ALA A 241 22.14 6.00 -6.18
C ALA A 241 23.06 6.54 -7.27
N SER A 242 22.54 6.67 -8.49
CA SER A 242 23.36 6.95 -9.68
C SER A 242 24.49 5.90 -9.82
N PHE A 243 25.75 6.26 -9.56
CA PHE A 243 26.91 5.35 -9.60
C PHE A 243 27.44 4.96 -8.21
N PHE A 244 26.91 5.53 -7.13
CA PHE A 244 27.37 5.26 -5.77
C PHE A 244 26.64 4.07 -5.17
N ASN A 245 27.38 3.17 -4.51
CA ASN A 245 26.77 2.13 -3.67
C ASN A 245 26.20 2.78 -2.40
N ILE A 246 24.90 2.57 -2.15
CA ILE A 246 24.18 3.11 -1.00
C ILE A 246 23.56 2.02 -0.12
N LYS A 247 23.91 0.75 -0.33
CA LYS A 247 23.35 -0.39 0.43
C LYS A 247 23.45 -0.19 1.95
N GLU A 248 24.62 0.22 2.43
CA GLU A 248 24.87 0.47 3.85
C GLU A 248 24.03 1.63 4.40
N LYS A 249 23.92 2.73 3.63
CA LYS A 249 23.09 3.88 4.00
C LYS A 249 21.61 3.52 4.03
N LEU A 250 21.17 2.71 3.07
CA LEU A 250 19.80 2.24 2.97
C LEU A 250 19.45 1.36 4.18
N PHE A 251 20.31 0.40 4.55
CA PHE A 251 20.08 -0.40 5.76
C PHE A 251 20.05 0.46 7.02
N LYS A 252 21.02 1.36 7.19
CA LYS A 252 21.06 2.23 8.36
C LYS A 252 19.77 3.04 8.50
N ALA A 253 19.33 3.65 7.41
CA ALA A 253 18.09 4.41 7.42
C ALA A 253 16.87 3.53 7.76
N ILE A 254 16.85 2.26 7.33
CA ILE A 254 15.75 1.35 7.71
C ILE A 254 15.84 0.92 9.18
N GLU A 255 17.05 0.68 9.68
CA GLU A 255 17.33 0.37 11.10
C GLU A 255 16.89 1.50 12.02
N ASP A 256 17.14 2.75 11.62
CA ASP A 256 16.75 3.95 12.37
C ASP A 256 15.22 4.09 12.49
N MET A 257 14.43 3.32 11.72
CA MET A 257 12.96 3.29 11.77
C MET A 257 12.45 1.89 12.17
N ALA A 258 13.31 1.05 12.72
CA ALA A 258 12.91 -0.28 13.16
C ALA A 258 11.77 -0.17 14.17
N SER A 259 10.77 -1.02 13.98
CA SER A 259 9.58 -1.09 14.83
C SER A 259 9.21 -2.57 15.00
N PRO A 260 8.23 -2.92 15.85
CA PRO A 260 7.76 -4.30 15.92
C PRO A 260 7.30 -4.87 14.57
N LYS A 261 6.91 -4.01 13.62
CA LYS A 261 6.47 -4.39 12.27
C LYS A 261 7.59 -4.41 11.23
N ILE A 262 8.73 -3.77 11.51
CA ILE A 262 9.86 -3.65 10.58
C ILE A 262 11.15 -3.96 11.34
N THR A 263 11.77 -5.10 11.03
CA THR A 263 13.06 -5.47 11.62
C THR A 263 14.13 -5.62 10.55
N VAL A 264 15.39 -5.37 10.93
CA VAL A 264 16.52 -5.48 10.02
C VAL A 264 17.55 -6.43 10.60
N GLU A 265 17.84 -7.50 9.87
CA GLU A 265 18.97 -8.40 10.14
C GLU A 265 19.74 -8.57 8.84
N ARG A 266 20.73 -7.72 8.61
CA ARG A 266 21.44 -7.64 7.33
C ARG A 266 21.90 -9.04 6.86
N PRO A 267 21.67 -9.43 5.59
CA PRO A 267 21.19 -8.60 4.47
C PRO A 267 19.66 -8.56 4.29
N TYR A 268 18.88 -8.90 5.31
CA TYR A 268 17.43 -8.99 5.28
C TYR A 268 16.74 -7.82 5.96
N ILE A 269 15.60 -7.43 5.41
CA ILE A 269 14.57 -6.57 6.01
C ILE A 269 13.33 -7.44 6.14
N TYR A 270 12.71 -7.47 7.32
CA TYR A 270 11.49 -8.23 7.56
C TYR A 270 10.33 -7.28 7.83
N LEU A 271 9.19 -7.57 7.21
CA LEU A 271 7.93 -6.84 7.43
C LEU A 271 6.92 -7.81 8.04
N SER A 272 6.54 -7.58 9.30
CA SER A 272 5.53 -8.40 9.98
C SER A 272 4.12 -8.01 9.55
N ILE A 273 3.30 -9.00 9.21
CA ILE A 273 1.89 -8.82 8.84
C ILE A 273 0.96 -9.11 10.01
N LYS A 274 1.43 -9.92 10.98
CA LYS A 274 0.67 -10.34 12.15
C LYS A 274 0.07 -9.14 12.90
N LYS A 275 -1.20 -9.24 13.30
CA LYS A 275 -1.81 -8.27 14.22
C LYS A 275 -1.10 -8.48 15.57
N GLU A 276 -0.54 -7.42 16.15
CA GLU A 276 -0.04 -7.52 17.51
C GLU A 276 -1.23 -7.83 18.39
N GLU A 277 -1.22 -9.01 19.03
CA GLU A 277 -2.13 -9.27 20.13
C GLU A 277 -1.65 -8.36 21.25
N GLU A 278 -2.39 -7.26 21.49
CA GLU A 278 -2.17 -6.44 22.67
C GLU A 278 -2.19 -7.37 23.88
N LYS A 279 -1.07 -7.42 24.60
CA LYS A 279 -1.02 -8.08 25.89
C LYS A 279 -1.88 -7.27 26.84
N VAL A 280 -3.13 -7.72 27.03
CA VAL A 280 -4.06 -7.22 28.05
C VAL A 280 -3.47 -7.43 29.45
#